data_AF-A0AAV1YGF3-F1
#
_entry.id   AF-A0AAV1YGF3-F1
#
_cell.length_a   1.000
_cell.length_b   1.000
_cell.length_c   1.000
_cell.angle_alpha   90.00
_cell.angle_beta   90.00
_cell.angle_gamma   90.00
#
_symmetry.space_group_name_H-M   'P 1'
#
loop_
_entity.id
_entity.type
_entity.pdbx_description
1 polymer ?
#
loop_
_entity_poly.entity_id
_entity_poly.type
_entity_poly.pdbx_seq_one_letter_code
_entity_poly.pdbx_strand_id
1 'polypeptide(L)'
;MWVQNNNNNNNPKGIRKGGKGNGLVAVAVDKDKGSQYALKWAVDSLLSRGQTIILIHVLHSTTPTNALVCNLTTSVASPHSTNDLFLTFHCYCTRKDIQCLDVLLEDTDVVKALTEYVSYGAIENLVVGASSRHGFIR
;
A
#
# COMPACT_ATOMS: atom_id res chain seq x y z
N MET A 1 -46.87 -45.78 11.16
CA MET A 1 -46.92 -44.41 11.70
C MET A 1 -45.51 -43.98 12.04
N TRP A 2 -44.91 -43.10 11.25
CA TRP A 2 -43.73 -42.33 11.66
C TRP A 2 -43.92 -40.90 11.19
N VAL A 3 -43.74 -39.98 12.13
CA VAL A 3 -43.98 -38.55 12.03
C VAL A 3 -42.65 -37.90 11.65
N GLN A 4 -42.61 -37.18 10.52
CA GLN A 4 -41.47 -36.32 10.18
C GLN A 4 -41.53 -35.05 11.05
N ASN A 5 -40.58 -34.95 11.98
CA ASN A 5 -40.36 -33.76 12.80
C ASN A 5 -39.68 -32.66 11.96
N ASN A 6 -40.42 -31.60 11.68
CA ASN A 6 -39.94 -30.40 10.98
C ASN A 6 -39.35 -29.43 12.02
N ASN A 7 -38.03 -29.30 12.07
CA ASN A 7 -37.38 -28.29 12.92
C ASN A 7 -36.60 -27.30 12.05
N ASN A 8 -37.27 -26.20 11.72
CA ASN A 8 -36.74 -25.11 10.92
C ASN A 8 -36.04 -24.10 11.84
N ASN A 9 -34.73 -24.28 12.05
CA ASN A 9 -33.92 -23.40 12.87
C ASN A 9 -33.18 -22.39 11.99
N ASN A 10 -33.87 -21.31 11.61
CA ASN A 10 -33.28 -20.17 10.92
C ASN A 10 -32.51 -19.29 11.92
N ASN A 11 -31.30 -19.70 12.24
CA ASN A 11 -30.33 -18.82 12.88
C ASN A 11 -29.68 -17.96 11.77
N PRO A 12 -29.73 -16.61 11.83
CA PRO A 12 -29.01 -15.80 10.86
C PRO A 12 -27.52 -16.05 11.07
N LYS A 13 -26.93 -16.83 10.15
CA LYS A 13 -25.48 -16.96 10.03
C LYS A 13 -24.93 -15.55 9.98
N GLY A 14 -24.27 -15.14 11.07
CA GLY A 14 -23.47 -13.94 11.12
C GLY A 14 -22.65 -13.83 9.85
N ILE A 15 -22.72 -12.65 9.24
CA ILE A 15 -22.08 -12.29 7.99
C ILE A 15 -20.66 -12.84 8.01
N ARG A 16 -20.46 -13.92 7.25
CA ARG A 16 -19.13 -14.27 6.76
C ARG A 16 -18.74 -13.09 5.88
N LYS A 17 -17.94 -12.16 6.39
CA LYS A 17 -17.10 -11.29 5.56
C LYS A 17 -16.21 -12.30 4.80
N GLY A 18 -16.60 -12.80 3.63
CA GLY A 18 -17.04 -12.04 2.46
C GLY A 18 -15.77 -11.98 1.64
N GLY A 19 -15.69 -12.87 0.64
CA GLY A 19 -14.46 -13.37 0.04
C GLY A 19 -13.46 -12.31 -0.37
N LYS A 20 -12.18 -12.73 -0.39
CA LYS A 20 -11.01 -12.11 -1.02
C LYS A 20 -11.42 -11.09 -2.09
N GLY A 21 -11.68 -9.87 -1.64
CA GLY A 21 -12.33 -8.85 -2.45
C GLY A 21 -11.34 -8.32 -3.46
N ASN A 22 -11.83 -8.02 -4.66
CA ASN A 22 -11.07 -7.34 -5.72
C ASN A 22 -10.80 -5.87 -5.40
N GLY A 23 -10.66 -5.54 -4.11
CA GLY A 23 -10.47 -4.20 -3.62
C GLY A 23 -9.09 -3.68 -3.97
N LEU A 24 -8.99 -2.37 -4.21
CA LEU A 24 -7.70 -1.73 -4.42
C LEU A 24 -6.86 -1.82 -3.15
N VAL A 25 -5.67 -2.41 -3.28
CA VAL A 25 -4.68 -2.52 -2.21
C VAL A 25 -3.54 -1.56 -2.50
N ALA A 26 -3.22 -0.71 -1.52
CA ALA A 26 -2.07 0.18 -1.59
C ALA A 26 -1.12 -0.04 -0.41
N VAL A 27 0.16 0.19 -0.64
CA VAL A 27 1.22 0.14 0.38
C VAL A 27 1.95 1.46 0.38
N ALA A 28 2.03 2.09 1.55
CA ALA A 28 2.89 3.25 1.74
C ALA A 28 4.35 2.77 1.86
N VAL A 29 5.21 3.27 0.98
CA VAL A 29 6.63 2.87 0.89
C VAL A 29 7.56 4.02 1.26
N ASP A 30 8.60 3.68 2.01
CA ASP A 30 9.70 4.55 2.39
C ASP A 30 11.01 3.74 2.43
N LYS A 31 12.15 4.36 2.68
CA LYS A 31 13.50 3.76 2.67
C LYS A 31 13.78 2.84 3.88
N ASP A 32 12.75 2.42 4.61
CA ASP A 32 12.87 1.66 5.85
C ASP A 32 12.60 0.15 5.64
N LYS A 33 12.88 -0.65 6.67
CA LYS A 33 12.54 -2.09 6.64
C LYS A 33 11.05 -2.33 6.86
N GLY A 34 10.35 -1.40 7.54
CA GLY A 34 8.93 -1.51 7.83
C GLY A 34 8.09 -1.62 6.56
N SER A 35 8.37 -0.78 5.57
CA SER A 35 7.74 -0.82 4.25
C SER A 35 7.94 -2.15 3.51
N GLN A 36 9.11 -2.78 3.63
CA GLN A 36 9.39 -4.11 3.05
C GLN A 36 8.52 -5.20 3.69
N TYR A 37 8.38 -5.18 5.02
CA TYR A 37 7.49 -6.11 5.73
C TYR A 37 6.02 -5.86 5.40
N ALA A 38 5.62 -4.60 5.26
CA ALA A 38 4.27 -4.22 4.85
C ALA A 38 3.92 -4.77 3.46
N LEU A 39 4.81 -4.62 2.47
CA LEU A 39 4.60 -5.18 1.13
C LEU A 39 4.46 -6.70 1.18
N LYS A 40 5.38 -7.38 1.88
CA LYS A 40 5.33 -8.84 2.03
C LYS A 40 4.00 -9.29 2.63
N TRP A 41 3.56 -8.64 3.71
CA TRP A 41 2.30 -8.96 4.36
C TRP A 41 1.10 -8.72 3.44
N ALA A 42 1.08 -7.60 2.72
CA ALA A 42 0.01 -7.26 1.78
C ALA A 42 -0.10 -8.29 0.65
N VAL A 43 1.02 -8.68 0.06
CA VAL A 43 1.07 -9.69 -1.01
C VAL A 43 0.61 -11.06 -0.51
N ASP A 44 1.09 -11.49 0.67
CA ASP A 44 0.76 -12.81 1.19
C ASP A 44 -0.69 -12.89 1.76
N SER A 45 -1.25 -11.78 2.23
CA SER A 45 -2.55 -11.76 2.95
C SER A 45 -3.72 -11.27 2.11
N LEU A 46 -3.52 -10.24 1.28
CA LEU A 46 -4.59 -9.55 0.56
C LEU A 46 -4.64 -9.93 -0.92
N LEU A 47 -3.49 -10.26 -1.51
CA LEU A 47 -3.38 -10.43 -2.95
C LEU A 47 -3.36 -11.90 -3.41
N SER A 48 -3.60 -12.07 -4.70
CA SER A 48 -3.42 -13.32 -5.45
C SER A 48 -2.58 -13.04 -6.69
N ARG A 49 -2.01 -14.08 -7.30
CA ARG A 49 -1.26 -13.98 -8.56
C ARG A 49 -2.09 -13.24 -9.63
N GLY A 50 -1.42 -12.37 -10.37
CA GLY A 50 -1.99 -11.51 -11.41
C GLY A 50 -2.72 -10.26 -10.92
N GLN A 51 -2.84 -10.05 -9.60
CA GLN A 51 -3.45 -8.83 -9.06
C GLN A 51 -2.45 -7.68 -9.00
N THR A 52 -3.00 -6.47 -8.88
CA THR A 52 -2.23 -5.23 -8.83
C THR A 52 -2.16 -4.69 -7.41
N ILE A 53 -0.99 -4.16 -7.04
CA ILE A 53 -0.78 -3.39 -5.82
C ILE A 53 -0.24 -2.01 -6.15
N ILE A 54 -0.71 -1.00 -5.43
CA ILE A 54 -0.28 0.38 -5.60
C ILE A 54 0.81 0.68 -4.58
N LEU A 55 1.99 1.08 -5.02
CA LEU A 55 3.09 1.52 -4.16
C LEU A 55 3.09 3.04 -4.09
N ILE A 56 2.80 3.60 -2.93
CA ILE A 56 2.69 5.06 -2.74
C ILE A 56 3.89 5.56 -1.95
N HIS A 57 4.71 6.41 -2.56
CA HIS A 57 5.74 7.17 -1.88
C HIS A 57 5.33 8.64 -1.79
N VAL A 58 5.54 9.28 -0.65
CA VAL A 58 5.37 10.73 -0.50
C VAL A 58 6.74 11.38 -0.39
N LEU A 59 7.07 12.24 -1.35
CA LEU A 59 8.22 13.11 -1.31
C LEU A 59 7.91 14.30 -0.39
N HIS A 60 8.55 14.30 0.78
CA HIS A 60 8.40 15.36 1.76
C HIS A 60 9.18 16.61 1.33
N SER A 61 8.48 17.60 0.78
CA SER A 61 9.07 18.87 0.32
C SER A 61 9.23 19.82 1.50
N THR A 62 10.46 20.05 1.96
CA THR A 62 10.77 20.85 3.18
C THR A 62 11.40 22.22 2.91
N THR A 63 11.41 22.70 1.67
CA THR A 63 12.14 23.94 1.33
C THR A 63 11.21 25.11 1.00
N PRO A 64 11.14 26.15 1.85
CA PRO A 64 10.74 27.48 1.41
C PRO A 64 11.92 28.13 0.67
N THR A 65 11.77 28.33 -0.64
CA THR A 65 12.52 29.26 -1.52
C THR A 65 14.03 29.49 -1.28
N ASN A 66 14.85 29.09 -2.27
CA ASN A 66 16.23 29.55 -2.62
C ASN A 66 17.27 28.42 -2.80
N ALA A 67 16.94 27.42 -3.61
CA ALA A 67 17.94 26.67 -4.36
C ALA A 67 17.48 26.56 -5.81
N LEU A 68 17.55 27.68 -6.53
CA LEU A 68 17.44 27.72 -7.98
C LEU A 68 18.62 26.94 -8.57
N VAL A 69 18.40 25.73 -9.06
CA VAL A 69 18.71 25.34 -10.44
C VAL A 69 17.68 24.30 -10.89
N CYS A 70 16.82 24.72 -11.80
CA CYS A 70 15.96 23.88 -12.62
C CYS A 70 16.70 22.72 -13.27
N ASN A 71 16.02 21.59 -13.43
CA ASN A 71 15.76 21.13 -14.79
C ASN A 71 14.43 20.39 -14.86
N LEU A 72 13.37 21.17 -15.04
CA LEU A 72 12.18 20.76 -15.75
C LEU A 72 12.47 20.92 -17.25
N THR A 73 13.07 19.90 -17.87
CA THR A 73 12.89 19.54 -19.28
C THR A 73 13.47 18.14 -19.45
N THR A 74 12.62 17.19 -19.87
CA THR A 74 12.99 15.95 -20.58
C THR A 74 14.24 15.20 -20.08
N SER A 75 14.02 14.09 -19.38
CA SER A 75 15.01 13.07 -18.99
C SER A 75 16.04 13.52 -17.93
N VAL A 76 16.36 12.60 -17.01
CA VAL A 76 17.48 12.67 -16.04
C VAL A 76 17.39 13.70 -14.90
N ALA A 77 16.28 13.69 -14.14
CA ALA A 77 16.41 13.89 -12.69
C ALA A 77 17.35 12.80 -12.15
N SER A 78 18.35 13.15 -11.34
CA SER A 78 19.37 12.21 -10.81
C SER A 78 18.77 10.83 -10.47
N PRO A 79 19.04 9.78 -11.27
CA PRO A 79 18.20 8.59 -11.32
C PRO A 79 18.46 7.58 -10.18
N HIS A 80 19.20 7.96 -9.13
CA HIS A 80 19.78 6.99 -8.20
C HIS A 80 19.15 6.90 -6.80
N SER A 81 18.15 7.72 -6.43
CA SER A 81 17.66 7.68 -5.03
C SER A 81 16.18 7.32 -4.84
N THR A 82 15.33 7.51 -5.85
CA THR A 82 13.90 7.14 -5.82
C THR A 82 13.60 5.96 -6.73
N ASN A 83 14.27 5.83 -7.88
CA ASN A 83 14.18 4.63 -8.72
C ASN A 83 14.66 3.39 -7.96
N ASP A 84 15.72 3.52 -7.17
CA ASP A 84 16.25 2.44 -6.33
C ASP A 84 15.27 2.02 -5.22
N LEU A 85 14.42 2.95 -4.75
CA LEU A 85 13.40 2.66 -3.75
C LEU A 85 12.37 1.68 -4.33
N PHE A 86 11.74 2.03 -5.46
CA PHE A 86 10.74 1.18 -6.10
C PHE A 86 11.33 -0.12 -6.66
N LEU A 87 12.57 -0.09 -7.15
CA LEU A 87 13.23 -1.27 -7.71
C LEU A 87 13.23 -2.49 -6.76
N THR A 88 13.48 -2.25 -5.46
CA THR A 88 13.48 -3.32 -4.47
C THR A 88 12.09 -3.95 -4.32
N PHE A 89 11.04 -3.13 -4.28
CA PHE A 89 9.67 -3.59 -4.19
C PHE A 89 9.22 -4.30 -5.47
N HIS A 90 9.56 -3.76 -6.64
CA HIS A 90 9.27 -4.36 -7.94
C HIS A 90 9.86 -5.75 -8.08
N CYS A 91 11.12 -5.93 -7.66
CA CYS A 91 11.75 -7.24 -7.68
C CYS A 91 10.95 -8.27 -6.87
N TYR A 92 10.41 -7.85 -5.71
CA TYR A 92 9.54 -8.71 -4.90
C TYR A 92 8.19 -8.97 -5.58
N CYS A 93 7.55 -7.96 -6.15
CA CYS A 93 6.28 -8.09 -6.89
C CYS A 93 6.39 -9.08 -8.05
N THR A 94 7.40 -8.91 -8.90
CA THR A 94 7.64 -9.75 -10.09
C THR A 94 7.88 -11.21 -9.70
N ARG A 95 8.63 -11.47 -8.61
CA ARG A 95 8.84 -12.83 -8.10
C ARG A 95 7.56 -13.50 -7.60
N LYS A 96 6.58 -12.71 -7.17
CA LYS A 96 5.29 -13.17 -6.67
C LYS A 96 4.17 -13.15 -7.71
N ASP A 97 4.49 -12.80 -8.96
CA ASP A 97 3.52 -12.65 -10.05
C ASP A 97 2.44 -11.62 -9.69
N ILE A 98 2.86 -10.47 -9.15
CA ILE A 98 2.02 -9.33 -8.76
C ILE A 98 2.41 -8.12 -9.61
N GLN A 99 1.40 -7.39 -10.10
CA GLN A 99 1.61 -6.16 -10.85
C GLN A 99 1.79 -4.99 -9.87
N CYS A 100 2.83 -4.19 -10.04
CA CYS A 100 3.11 -3.04 -9.19
C CYS A 100 2.88 -1.74 -9.96
N LEU A 101 2.11 -0.84 -9.35
CA LEU A 101 1.82 0.49 -9.88
C LEU A 101 2.41 1.54 -8.93
N ASP A 102 3.35 2.34 -9.42
CA ASP A 102 4.05 3.32 -8.61
C ASP A 102 3.31 4.66 -8.62
N VAL A 103 3.19 5.26 -7.44
CA VAL A 103 2.61 6.58 -7.23
C VAL A 103 3.58 7.39 -6.40
N LEU A 104 3.96 8.55 -6.93
CA LEU A 104 4.76 9.54 -6.22
C LEU A 104 3.89 10.75 -5.94
N LEU A 105 3.69 11.05 -4.66
CA LEU A 105 2.99 12.24 -4.19
C LEU A 105 4.02 13.24 -3.67
N GLU A 106 3.78 14.53 -3.85
CA GLU A 106 4.60 15.60 -3.26
C GLU A 106 3.72 16.41 -2.31
N ASP A 107 4.05 16.41 -1.02
CA ASP A 107 3.36 17.23 -0.01
C ASP A 107 4.27 17.49 1.19
N THR A 108 3.99 18.57 1.88
CA THR A 108 4.52 18.91 3.20
C THR A 108 3.98 17.98 4.28
N ASP A 109 2.72 17.55 4.20
CA ASP A 109 2.11 16.64 5.17
C ASP A 109 1.91 15.26 4.55
N VAL A 110 2.76 14.32 4.97
CA VAL A 110 2.77 12.94 4.48
C VAL A 110 1.45 12.22 4.77
N VAL A 111 0.87 12.44 5.95
CA VAL A 111 -0.37 11.77 6.37
C VAL A 111 -1.53 12.30 5.57
N LYS A 112 -1.57 13.63 5.36
CA LYS A 112 -2.59 14.26 4.53
C LYS A 112 -2.53 13.74 3.10
N ALA A 113 -1.36 13.75 2.47
CA ALA A 113 -1.19 13.28 1.10
C ALA A 113 -1.65 11.82 0.91
N LEU A 114 -1.25 10.93 1.82
CA LEU A 114 -1.69 9.53 1.80
C LEU A 114 -3.20 9.41 1.98
N THR A 115 -3.78 10.11 2.95
CA THR A 115 -5.22 10.01 3.26
C THR A 115 -6.07 10.57 2.13
N GLU A 116 -5.65 11.68 1.53
CA GLU A 116 -6.32 12.32 0.40
C GLU A 116 -6.26 11.42 -0.84
N TYR A 117 -5.10 10.85 -1.15
CA TYR A 117 -4.94 9.91 -2.25
C TYR A 117 -5.76 8.63 -2.05
N VAL A 118 -5.75 8.06 -0.85
CA VAL A 118 -6.54 6.86 -0.51
C VAL A 118 -8.03 7.11 -0.64
N SER A 119 -8.49 8.28 -0.18
CA SER A 119 -9.89 8.68 -0.28
C SER A 119 -10.32 8.92 -1.72
N TYR A 120 -9.51 9.65 -2.49
CA TYR A 120 -9.77 9.96 -3.89
C TYR A 120 -9.71 8.72 -4.79
N GLY A 121 -8.71 7.87 -4.58
CA GLY A 121 -8.49 6.65 -5.36
C GLY A 121 -9.39 5.47 -4.97
N ALA A 122 -10.32 5.66 -4.02
CA ALA A 122 -11.17 4.61 -3.47
C ALA A 122 -10.36 3.35 -3.05
N ILE A 123 -9.22 3.57 -2.40
CA ILE A 123 -8.36 2.48 -1.93
C ILE A 123 -9.04 1.81 -0.73
N GLU A 124 -9.32 0.52 -0.86
CA GLU A 124 -10.02 -0.23 0.18
C GLU A 124 -9.09 -0.65 1.32
N ASN A 125 -7.86 -1.02 0.99
CA ASN A 125 -6.87 -1.50 1.96
C ASN A 125 -5.57 -0.73 1.79
N LEU A 126 -5.28 0.19 2.73
CA LEU A 126 -3.98 0.82 2.88
C LEU A 126 -3.15 0.05 3.91
N VAL A 127 -1.97 -0.42 3.52
CA VAL A 127 -1.00 -1.07 4.41
C VAL A 127 0.19 -0.15 4.61
N VAL A 128 0.61 0.04 5.86
CA VAL A 128 1.71 0.93 6.23
C VAL A 128 2.71 0.16 7.10
N GLY A 129 4.00 0.39 6.86
CA GLY A 129 5.07 -0.14 7.69
C GLY A 129 5.18 0.59 9.03
N ALA A 130 5.37 -0.15 10.13
CA ALA A 130 5.72 0.45 11.40
C ALA A 130 7.24 0.69 11.46
N SER A 131 7.67 1.86 11.93
CA SER A 131 9.09 2.15 12.11
C SER A 131 9.65 1.30 13.26
N SER A 132 10.76 0.61 13.01
CA SER A 132 11.47 -0.20 14.02
C SER A 132 12.46 0.62 14.87
N ARG A 133 12.53 1.95 14.70
CA ARG A 133 13.34 2.82 15.57
C ARG A 133 12.85 2.60 17.00
N HIS A 134 13.74 2.10 17.86
CA HIS A 134 13.45 1.65 19.22
C HIS A 134 12.41 2.57 19.87
N GLY A 135 11.21 2.02 20.10
CA GLY A 135 10.15 2.73 20.78
C GLY A 135 10.67 3.22 22.13
N PHE A 136 10.52 4.53 22.37
CA PHE A 136 10.70 5.23 23.64
C PHE A 136 11.22 4.34 24.79
N ILE A 137 12.55 4.20 24.90
CA ILE A 137 13.15 3.86 26.18
C ILE A 137 13.15 5.17 26.97
N ARG A 138 12.35 5.20 28.04
CA ARG A 138 12.34 6.25 29.07
C ARG A 138 13.35 5.91 30.15
#